data_AF-A0A2G6PQ71-F1
#
_entry.id   AF-A0A2G6PQ71-F1
#
_cell.length_a   1.000
_cell.length_b   1.000
_cell.length_c   1.000
_cell.angle_alpha   90.00
_cell.angle_beta   90.00
_cell.angle_gamma   90.00
#
_symmetry.space_group_name_H-M   'P 1'
#
loop_
_entity.id
_entity.type
_entity.pdbx_description
1 polymer ?
#
loop_
_entity_poly.entity_id
_entity_poly.type
_entity_poly.pdbx_seq_one_letter_code
_entity_poly.pdbx_strand_id
1 'polypeptide(L)' 'SLMQESLGREIDRALSTLTEREASIVKHFFGVGCQEMTLEEIGEKFGLTRERVRQIKEKAIRRLRHSSKSKLLKTYLG' A
#
# COMPACT_ATOMS: atom_id res chain seq x y z
N SER A 1 -0.80 14.89 12.89
CA SER A 1 -2.26 15.09 12.86
C SER A 1 -2.99 13.77 13.06
N LEU A 2 -4.04 13.74 13.89
CA LEU A 2 -4.91 12.57 14.14
C LEU A 2 -5.40 11.86 12.86
N MET A 3 -5.53 12.58 11.75
CA MET A 3 -5.88 12.01 10.44
C MET A 3 -4.78 11.10 9.85
N GLN A 4 -3.49 11.40 10.04
CA GLN A 4 -2.40 10.56 9.56
C GLN A 4 -2.29 9.25 10.36
N GLU A 5 -2.53 9.28 11.68
CA GLU A 5 -2.51 8.08 12.52
C GLU A 5 -3.71 7.16 12.25
N SER A 6 -4.89 7.72 12.02
CA SER A 6 -6.08 6.95 11.66
C SER A 6 -5.90 6.27 10.29
N LEU A 7 -5.27 6.96 9.34
CA LEU A 7 -5.01 6.44 7.99
C LEU A 7 -3.98 5.30 8.03
N GLY A 8 -2.89 5.48 8.78
CA GLY A 8 -1.87 4.43 8.97
C GLY A 8 -2.47 3.11 9.48
N ARG A 9 -3.39 3.17 10.46
CA ARG A 9 -4.08 1.97 10.99
C ARG A 9 -5.05 1.32 10.00
N GLU A 10 -5.67 2.09 9.11
CA GLU A 10 -6.54 1.51 8.07
C GLU A 10 -5.72 0.87 6.95
N ILE A 11 -4.60 1.50 6.58
CA ILE A 11 -3.63 0.91 5.67
C ILE A 11 -3.09 -0.38 6.29
N ASP A 12 -2.60 -0.37 7.53
CA ASP A 12 -2.12 -1.58 8.20
C ASP A 12 -3.17 -2.70 8.27
N ARG A 13 -4.45 -2.39 8.49
CA ARG A 13 -5.54 -3.40 8.45
C ARG A 13 -5.80 -3.96 7.05
N ALA A 14 -5.69 -3.16 6.01
CA ALA A 14 -5.82 -3.68 4.64
C ALA A 14 -4.59 -4.51 4.27
N LEU A 15 -3.40 -4.06 4.68
CA LEU A 15 -2.14 -4.75 4.49
C LEU A 15 -2.02 -6.04 5.29
N SER A 16 -2.69 -6.17 6.45
CA SER A 16 -2.71 -7.41 7.22
C SER A 16 -3.43 -8.56 6.50
N THR A 17 -4.16 -8.28 5.41
CA THR A 17 -4.76 -9.31 4.54
C THR A 17 -3.87 -9.71 3.36
N LEU A 18 -2.72 -9.06 3.21
CA LEU A 18 -1.67 -9.37 2.24
C LEU A 18 -0.58 -10.20 2.92
N THR A 19 0.23 -10.87 2.12
CA THR A 19 1.46 -11.47 2.64
C THR A 19 2.42 -10.38 3.13
N GLU A 20 3.29 -10.67 4.09
CA GLU A 20 4.28 -9.69 4.61
C GLU A 20 5.11 -9.04 3.49
N ARG A 21 5.44 -9.82 2.45
CA ARG A 21 6.16 -9.34 1.26
C ARG A 21 5.32 -8.35 0.45
N GLU A 22 4.06 -8.67 0.17
CA GLU A 22 3.14 -7.76 -0.53
C GLU A 22 2.86 -6.51 0.30
N ALA A 23 2.69 -6.64 1.62
CA ALA A 23 2.50 -5.52 2.53
C ALA A 23 3.72 -4.58 2.51
N SER A 24 4.93 -5.12 2.55
CA SER A 24 6.18 -4.35 2.50
C SER A 24 6.34 -3.59 1.20
N ILE A 25 6.00 -4.22 0.06
CA ILE A 25 5.98 -3.58 -1.27
C ILE A 25 5.03 -2.38 -1.27
N VAL A 26 3.84 -2.54 -0.71
CA VAL A 26 2.82 -1.48 -0.69
C VAL A 26 3.20 -0.36 0.29
N LYS A 27 3.81 -0.68 1.44
CA LYS A 27 4.35 0.33 2.38
C LYS A 27 5.43 1.19 1.73
N HIS A 28 6.38 0.57 1.02
CA HIS A 28 7.40 1.29 0.27
C HIS A 28 6.82 2.15 -0.84
N PHE A 29 5.77 1.69 -1.52
CA PHE A 29 5.13 2.48 -2.57
C PHE A 29 4.40 3.72 -2.02
N PHE A 30 3.75 3.61 -0.86
CA PHE A 30 2.99 4.72 -0.26
C PHE A 30 3.78 5.52 0.79
N GLY A 31 5.04 5.17 1.06
CA GLY A 31 5.84 5.81 2.12
C GLY A 31 5.28 5.63 3.54
N VAL A 32 4.56 4.53 3.81
CA VAL A 32 3.88 4.32 5.10
C VAL A 32 4.82 3.66 6.10
N GLY A 33 5.37 4.46 7.01
CA GLY A 33 6.33 4.00 8.02
C GLY A 33 7.71 3.66 7.46
N CYS A 34 7.97 4.00 6.20
CA CYS A 34 9.23 3.82 5.51
C CYS A 34 9.38 4.85 4.38
N GLN A 35 10.57 4.98 3.81
CA GLN A 35 10.81 5.86 2.66
C GLN A 35 9.99 5.39 1.43
N GLU A 36 9.37 6.36 0.76
CA GLU A 36 8.69 6.14 -0.52
C GLU A 36 9.71 5.71 -1.59
N MET A 37 9.33 4.74 -2.42
CA MET A 37 10.15 4.19 -3.49
C MET A 37 9.33 4.04 -4.76
N THR A 38 9.99 4.20 -5.90
CA THR A 38 9.42 3.96 -7.23
C THR A 38 9.16 2.47 -7.48
N LEU A 39 8.33 2.15 -8.49
CA LEU A 39 8.07 0.76 -8.87
C LEU A 39 9.32 0.01 -9.32
N GLU A 40 10.28 0.73 -9.91
CA GLU A 40 11.57 0.18 -10.34
C GLU A 40 12.46 -0.13 -9.13
N GLU A 41 12.64 0.81 -8.19
CA GLU A 41 13.40 0.58 -6.96
C GLU A 41 12.83 -0.56 -6.10
N ILE A 42 11.50 -0.62 -6.00
CA ILE A 42 10.81 -1.73 -5.31
C ILE A 42 11.03 -3.04 -6.08
N GLY A 43 10.97 -2.99 -7.42
CA GLY A 43 11.24 -4.14 -8.26
C GLY A 43 12.64 -4.71 -8.00
N GLU A 44 13.67 -3.87 -8.05
CA GLU A 44 15.05 -4.25 -7.77
C GLU A 44 15.21 -4.78 -6.34
N LYS A 45 14.67 -4.08 -5.34
CA LYS A 45 14.77 -4.47 -3.93
C LYS A 45 14.15 -5.82 -3.62
N PHE A 46 13.01 -6.13 -4.25
CA PHE A 46 12.27 -7.37 -3.99
C PHE A 46 12.52 -8.45 -5.06
N GLY A 47 13.40 -8.23 -6.04
CA GLY A 47 13.65 -9.16 -7.15
C GLY A 47 12.39 -9.42 -7.97
N LEU A 48 11.58 -8.38 -8.20
CA LEU A 48 10.33 -8.43 -8.94
C LEU A 48 10.40 -7.54 -10.17
N THR A 49 9.66 -7.91 -11.21
CA THR A 49 9.46 -6.99 -12.34
C THR A 49 8.58 -5.82 -11.92
N ARG A 50 8.78 -4.66 -12.55
CA ARG A 50 7.93 -3.47 -12.38
C ARG A 50 6.44 -3.80 -12.50
N GLU A 51 6.07 -4.65 -13.45
CA GLU A 51 4.69 -5.07 -13.66
C GLU A 51 4.15 -5.90 -12.49
N ARG A 52 4.98 -6.76 -11.88
CA ARG A 52 4.57 -7.51 -10.70
C ARG A 52 4.32 -6.59 -9.49
N VAL A 53 5.16 -5.57 -9.30
CA VAL A 53 4.96 -4.54 -8.27
C VAL A 53 3.65 -3.78 -8.54
N ARG A 54 3.37 -3.41 -9.81
CA ARG A 54 2.12 -2.76 -10.22
C ARG A 54 0.89 -3.61 -9.90
N GLN A 55 0.92 -4.90 -10.19
CA GLN A 55 -0.19 -5.83 -9.86
C GLN A 55 -0.43 -5.94 -8.36
N ILE A 56 0.63 -6.05 -7.55
CA ILE A 56 0.52 -6.10 -6.08
C ILE A 56 -0.10 -4.81 -5.55
N LYS A 57 0.33 -3.66 -6.08
CA LYS A 57 -0.27 -2.35 -5.76
C LYS A 57 -1.77 -2.33 -6.07
N GLU A 58 -2.18 -2.72 -7.27
CA GLU A 58 -3.60 -2.73 -7.66
C GLU A 58 -4.43 -3.66 -6.79
N LYS A 59 -3.89 -4.84 -6.46
CA LYS A 59 -4.54 -5.79 -5.53
C LYS A 59 -4.76 -5.16 -4.16
N ALA A 60 -3.76 -4.44 -3.63
CA ALA A 60 -3.85 -3.74 -2.37
C ALA A 60 -4.88 -2.59 -2.42
N ILE A 61 -4.85 -1.75 -3.47
CA ILE A 61 -5.82 -0.67 -3.69
C ILE A 61 -7.24 -1.22 -3.80
N ARG A 62 -7.45 -2.30 -4.55
CA ARG A 62 -8.75 -2.94 -4.68
C ARG A 62 -9.27 -3.40 -3.32
N ARG A 63 -8.41 -3.98 -2.47
CA ARG A 63 -8.77 -4.38 -1.10
C ARG A 63 -9.06 -3.19 -0.19
N LEU A 64 -8.25 -2.14 -0.25
CA LEU A 64 -8.48 -0.87 0.46
C LEU A 64 -9.84 -0.25 0.09
N ARG A 65 -10.24 -0.32 -1.19
CA ARG A 65 -11.55 0.17 -1.66
C ARG A 65 -12.74 -0.66 -1.16
N HIS A 66 -12.56 -1.97 -0.97
CA HIS A 66 -13.61 -2.89 -0.52
C HIS A 66 -13.70 -3.02 1.01
N SER A 67 -12.67 -2.62 1.75
CA SER A 67 -12.77 -2.36 3.19
C SER A 67 -13.89 -1.34 3.43
N SER A 68 -14.84 -1.66 4.32
CA SER A 68 -16.09 -0.92 4.59
C SER A 68 -15.90 0.55 5.04
N LYS A 69 -14.64 1.00 5.16
CA LYS A 69 -14.22 2.35 5.56
C LYS A 69 -13.61 3.19 4.41
N SER A 70 -13.75 2.74 3.15
CA SER A 70 -13.13 3.39 1.97
C SER A 70 -13.52 4.86 1.70
N LYS A 71 -14.44 5.44 2.48
CA LYS A 71 -14.77 6.87 2.39
C LYS A 71 -13.59 7.76 2.78
N LEU A 72 -12.75 7.37 3.75
CA LEU A 72 -11.55 8.14 4.15
C LEU A 72 -10.39 7.96 3.15
N LEU A 73 -10.19 6.73 2.66
CA LEU A 73 -9.11 6.39 1.74
C LEU A 73 -9.31 6.99 0.33
N LYS A 74 -10.57 7.18 -0.10
CA LYS A 74 -10.89 7.83 -1.38
C LYS A 74 -10.35 9.25 -1.52
N THR A 75 -10.18 9.98 -0.42
CA THR A 75 -9.67 11.37 -0.44
C THR A 75 -8.16 11.44 -0.64
N TYR A 76 -7.42 10.34 -0.37
CA TYR A 76 -5.97 10.25 -0.58
C TYR A 76 -5.57 9.49 -1.84
N LEU A 77 -6.49 8.70 -2.41
CA LEU A 77 -6.30 7.91 -3.63
C LEU A 77 -7.01 8.52 -4.86
N GLY A 78 -7.63 9.69 -4.68
CA GLY A 78 -8.33 10.46 -5.72
C GLY A 78 -7.58 11.75 -6.02
#